data_AF-A0A8H4XU23-F1
#
_entry.id   AF-A0A8H4XU23-F1
#
_cell.length_a   1.000
_cell.length_b   1.000
_cell.length_c   1.000
_cell.angle_alpha   90.00
_cell.angle_beta   90.00
_cell.angle_gamma   90.00
#
_symmetry.space_group_name_H-M   'P 1'
#
loop_
_entity.id
_entity.type
_entity.pdbx_description
1 polymer ?
#
loop_
_entity_poly.entity_id
_entity_poly.type
_entity_poly.pdbx_seq_one_letter_code
_entity_poly.pdbx_strand_id
1 'polypeptide(L)'
;MYNIAQGNQPQLPTREQLSDIGIDFLSRCFERDPLKRPTAAELLQHEWIVSIRNQVVVEPQTPVSDAGSSTASNSSAASSRHNSSTYL
;
A
#
# COMPACT_ATOMS: atom_id res chain seq x y z
N MET A 1 2.79 18.30 -14.34
CA MET A 1 1.34 18.62 -14.39
C MET A 1 0.64 17.60 -13.50
N TYR A 2 -0.08 18.03 -12.46
CA TYR A 2 -0.62 17.13 -11.44
C TYR A 2 -2.00 16.60 -11.86
N ASN A 3 -2.12 15.30 -12.16
CA ASN A 3 -3.35 14.64 -12.65
C ASN A 3 -4.31 14.20 -11.51
N ILE A 4 -4.16 14.76 -10.31
CA ILE A 4 -4.99 14.38 -9.17
C ILE A 4 -6.45 14.85 -9.39
N ALA A 5 -7.41 13.98 -9.09
CA ALA A 5 -8.87 14.22 -9.16
C ALA A 5 -9.53 14.44 -10.54
N GLN A 6 -8.80 14.41 -11.66
CA GLN A 6 -9.37 14.55 -13.02
C GLN A 6 -10.09 13.27 -13.51
N GLY A 7 -10.14 12.22 -12.69
CA GLY A 7 -10.76 10.96 -13.06
C GLY A 7 -10.07 10.23 -14.21
N ASN A 8 -8.85 10.62 -14.60
CA ASN A 8 -8.07 9.93 -15.63
C ASN A 8 -7.38 8.70 -15.04
N GLN A 9 -7.57 7.54 -15.67
CA GLN A 9 -6.89 6.30 -15.32
C GLN A 9 -5.39 6.49 -15.56
N PRO A 10 -4.51 6.02 -14.66
CA PRO A 10 -3.09 5.90 -15.01
C PRO A 10 -2.94 5.03 -16.27
N GLN A 11 -1.94 5.36 -17.09
CA GLN A 11 -1.57 4.52 -18.22
C GLN A 11 -1.06 3.18 -17.70
N LEU A 12 -1.58 2.08 -18.26
CA LEU A 12 -1.11 0.74 -17.92
C LEU A 12 0.24 0.46 -18.59
N PRO A 13 1.11 -0.35 -17.96
CA PRO A 13 2.36 -0.78 -18.57
C PRO A 13 2.12 -1.61 -19.82
N THR A 14 3.12 -1.67 -20.71
CA THR A 14 3.06 -2.52 -21.90
C THR A 14 3.35 -3.99 -21.55
N ARG A 15 3.03 -4.92 -22.46
CA ARG A 15 3.20 -6.37 -22.25
C ARG A 15 4.66 -6.79 -22.09
N GLU A 16 5.60 -5.98 -22.56
CA GLU A 16 7.03 -6.19 -22.39
C GLU A 16 7.52 -5.81 -20.99
N GLN A 17 6.78 -4.93 -20.30
CA GLN A 17 7.11 -4.46 -18.94
C GLN A 17 6.42 -5.30 -17.87
N LEU A 18 5.25 -5.87 -18.19
CA LEU A 18 4.46 -6.65 -17.26
C LEU A 18 3.70 -7.76 -17.98
N SER A 19 3.67 -8.95 -17.39
CA SER A 19 2.87 -10.08 -17.88
C SER A 19 1.39 -9.71 -18.01
N ASP A 20 0.68 -10.36 -18.95
CA ASP A 20 -0.76 -10.15 -19.16
C ASP A 20 -1.59 -10.26 -17.87
N ILE A 21 -1.27 -11.22 -17.00
CA ILE A 21 -1.96 -11.42 -15.72
C ILE A 21 -1.67 -10.31 -14.69
N GLY A 22 -0.50 -9.69 -14.77
CA GLY A 22 -0.15 -8.51 -13.97
C GLY A 22 -0.86 -7.26 -14.47
N ILE A 23 -1.01 -7.12 -15.79
CA ILE A 23 -1.80 -6.04 -16.39
C ILE A 23 -3.27 -6.18 -15.98
N ASP A 24 -3.83 -7.40 -15.96
CA ASP A 24 -5.19 -7.66 -15.46
C ASP A 24 -5.36 -7.24 -13.99
N PHE A 25 -4.39 -7.59 -13.14
CA PHE A 25 -4.40 -7.17 -11.74
C PHE A 25 -4.44 -5.65 -11.59
N LEU A 26 -3.60 -4.92 -12.34
CA LEU A 26 -3.59 -3.45 -12.32
C LEU A 26 -4.91 -2.86 -12.83
N SER A 27 -5.48 -3.43 -13.89
CA SER A 27 -6.78 -3.02 -14.40
C SER A 27 -7.87 -3.13 -13.32
N ARG A 28 -7.88 -4.23 -12.56
CA ARG A 28 -8.80 -4.42 -11.41
C ARG A 28 -8.55 -3.42 -10.28
N CYS A 29 -7.29 -3.12 -9.98
CA CYS A 29 -6.94 -2.14 -8.94
C CYS A 29 -7.46 -0.73 -9.27
N PHE A 30 -7.52 -0.41 -10.56
CA PHE A 30 -7.94 0.86 -11.11
C PHE A 30 -9.41 0.89 -11.54
N GLU A 31 -10.23 -0.11 -11.21
CA GLU A 31 -11.67 -0.04 -11.48
C GLU A 31 -12.27 1.25 -10.91
N ARG A 32 -12.91 2.03 -11.79
CA ARG A 32 -13.44 3.36 -11.46
C ARG A 32 -14.74 3.27 -10.70
N ASP A 33 -15.57 2.29 -11.05
CA ASP A 33 -16.83 2.07 -10.38
C ASP A 33 -16.57 1.43 -9.01
N PRO A 34 -16.82 2.13 -7.89
CA PRO A 34 -16.53 1.60 -6.56
C PRO A 34 -17.35 0.34 -6.24
N LEU A 35 -18.50 0.14 -6.89
CA LEU A 35 -19.33 -1.05 -6.69
C LEU A 35 -18.77 -2.28 -7.42
N LYS A 36 -17.95 -2.07 -8.46
CA LYS A 36 -17.27 -3.14 -9.22
C LYS A 36 -15.84 -3.35 -8.74
N ARG A 37 -15.25 -2.36 -8.07
CA ARG A 37 -13.87 -2.40 -7.62
C ARG A 37 -13.70 -3.50 -6.57
N PRO A 38 -12.86 -4.51 -6.82
CA PRO A 38 -12.62 -5.56 -5.86
C PRO A 38 -11.98 -5.00 -4.59
N THR A 39 -12.29 -5.63 -3.47
CA THR A 39 -11.70 -5.36 -2.17
C THR A 39 -10.21 -5.74 -2.16
N ALA A 40 -9.46 -5.17 -1.22
CA ALA A 40 -8.07 -5.55 -1.01
C ALA A 40 -7.91 -7.05 -0.70
N ALA A 41 -8.86 -7.63 0.05
CA ALA A 41 -8.88 -9.06 0.31
C ALA A 41 -8.97 -9.84 -1.01
N GLU A 42 -9.94 -9.57 -1.86
CA GLU A 42 -10.11 -10.25 -3.15
C GLU A 42 -8.89 -10.08 -4.07
N LEU A 43 -8.31 -8.88 -4.11
CA LEU A 43 -7.08 -8.60 -4.88
C LEU A 43 -5.88 -9.44 -4.41
N LEU A 44 -5.76 -9.71 -3.11
CA LEU A 44 -4.69 -10.57 -2.58
C LEU A 44 -4.83 -12.04 -2.99
N GLN A 45 -6.02 -12.49 -3.39
CA GLN A 45 -6.23 -13.82 -3.97
C GLN A 45 -6.00 -13.88 -5.49
N HIS A 46 -5.71 -12.76 -6.14
CA HIS A 46 -5.48 -12.74 -7.59
C HIS A 46 -4.26 -13.59 -7.96
N GLU A 47 -4.36 -14.38 -9.04
CA GLU A 47 -3.32 -15.29 -9.52
C GLU A 47 -1.93 -14.64 -9.63
N TRP A 48 -1.88 -13.37 -10.08
CA TRP A 48 -0.63 -12.62 -10.15
C TRP A 48 0.04 -12.45 -8.77
N ILE A 49 -0.71 -12.11 -7.73
CA ILE A 49 -0.18 -11.98 -6.36
C ILE A 49 0.18 -13.34 -5.77
N VAL A 50 -0.68 -14.34 -5.96
CA VAL A 50 -0.46 -15.70 -5.44
C VAL A 50 0.81 -16.30 -6.03
N SER A 51 1.02 -16.14 -7.34
CA SER A 51 2.23 -16.62 -8.02
C SER A 51 3.51 -15.95 -7.50
N ILE A 52 3.48 -14.65 -7.20
CA ILE A 52 4.60 -13.93 -6.58
C ILE A 52 4.86 -14.46 -5.17
N ARG A 53 3.82 -14.65 -4.34
CA ARG A 53 3.99 -15.19 -2.97
C ARG A 53 4.66 -16.55 -3.01
N ASN A 54 4.26 -17.42 -3.92
CA ASN A 54 4.86 -18.74 -4.05
C ASN A 54 6.34 -18.68 -4.47
N GLN A 55 6.75 -17.65 -5.20
CA GLN A 55 8.16 -17.42 -5.59
C GLN A 55 8.98 -16.74 -4.49
N VAL A 56 8.37 -15.87 -3.68
CA VAL A 56 9.04 -15.02 -2.67
C VAL A 56 9.12 -15.68 -1.28
N VAL A 57 8.39 -16.79 -1.04
CA VAL A 57 8.48 -17.57 0.22
C VAL A 57 9.84 -18.28 0.42
N VAL A 58 10.83 -18.01 -0.44
CA VAL A 58 12.25 -18.22 -0.12
C VAL A 58 12.72 -17.12 0.85
N GLU A 59 12.38 -17.29 2.12
CA GLU A 59 13.05 -16.79 3.33
C GLU A 59 13.27 -15.27 3.53
N PRO A 60 12.61 -14.62 4.50
CA PRO A 60 13.11 -13.37 5.06
C PRO A 60 14.15 -13.67 6.15
N GLN A 61 15.43 -13.66 5.80
CA GLN A 61 16.50 -13.37 6.78
C GLN A 61 16.40 -11.89 7.15
N THR A 62 15.50 -11.52 8.05
CA THR A 62 15.59 -10.21 8.70
C THR A 62 16.73 -10.28 9.71
N PRO A 63 17.88 -9.59 9.53
CA PRO A 63 18.84 -9.46 10.61
C PRO A 63 18.16 -8.69 11.74
N VAL A 64 17.96 -9.36 12.87
CA VAL A 64 17.57 -8.71 14.12
C VAL A 64 18.69 -7.73 14.48
N SER A 65 18.40 -6.43 14.40
CA SER A 65 19.31 -5.43 14.96
C SER A 65 19.07 -5.39 16.47
N ASP A 66 20.15 -5.66 17.20
CA ASP A 66 20.23 -5.80 18.65
C ASP A 66 19.61 -4.60 19.39
N ALA A 67 18.74 -4.88 20.37
CA ALA A 67 18.21 -3.89 21.27
C ALA A 67 19.20 -3.68 22.43
N GLY A 68 19.93 -2.55 22.44
CA GLY A 68 20.93 -2.27 23.47
C GLY A 68 21.29 -0.79 23.69
N SER A 69 20.51 -0.12 24.53
CA SER A 69 20.90 0.86 25.58
C SER A 69 21.54 2.25 25.27
N SER A 70 20.72 3.28 25.55
CA SER A 70 20.97 4.49 26.39
C SER A 70 22.05 5.56 26.05
N THR A 71 21.58 6.76 25.67
CA THR A 71 22.08 8.03 26.25
C THR A 71 20.91 9.03 26.40
N ALA A 72 20.62 9.43 27.64
CA ALA A 72 19.62 10.43 27.97
C ALA A 72 20.13 11.86 27.72
N SER A 73 19.35 12.73 27.06
CA SER A 73 19.23 14.16 27.43
C SER A 73 18.07 14.87 26.70
N ASN A 74 17.12 15.34 27.51
CA ASN A 74 16.14 16.41 27.37
C ASN A 74 15.94 17.15 26.02
N SER A 75 14.67 17.20 25.58
CA SER A 75 13.94 18.47 25.48
C SER A 75 12.42 18.24 25.41
N SER A 76 11.72 19.12 26.11
CA SER A 76 10.31 19.15 26.47
C SER A 76 9.35 19.44 25.32
N ALA A 77 8.22 18.73 25.27
CA ALA A 77 6.87 19.30 25.11
C ALA A 77 5.83 18.17 25.13
N ALA A 78 5.30 17.89 26.32
CA ALA A 78 4.04 17.17 26.44
C ALA A 78 2.91 18.11 25.98
N SER A 79 2.21 17.74 24.91
CA SER A 79 0.87 18.28 24.65
C SER A 79 -0.05 17.12 24.33
N SER A 80 -0.79 16.76 25.36
CA SER A 80 -1.86 15.78 25.37
C SER A 80 -2.95 16.15 24.37
N ARG A 81 -3.45 15.12 23.68
CA ARG A 81 -4.65 15.16 22.85
C ARG A 81 -5.87 15.59 23.69
N HIS A 82 -6.55 16.63 23.25
CA HIS A 82 -7.90 16.96 23.70
C HIS A 82 -8.75 17.32 22.48
N ASN A 83 -9.68 16.40 22.19
CA ASN A 83 -10.82 16.56 21.30
C ASN A 83 -11.94 17.24 22.08
N SER A 84 -12.59 18.29 21.56
CA SER A 84 -13.98 18.68 21.87
C SER A 84 -14.48 19.77 20.92
N SER A 85 -15.61 19.47 20.27
CA SER A 85 -16.51 20.41 19.60
C SER A 85 -17.14 21.37 20.62
N THR A 86 -17.26 22.64 20.26
CA THR A 86 -18.14 23.60 20.95
C THR A 86 -19.06 24.25 19.94
N TYR A 87 -20.36 24.09 20.18
CA TYR A 87 -21.46 24.82 19.56
C TYR A 87 -21.42 26.29 19.98
N LEU A 88 -21.65 27.20 19.03
CA LEU A 88 -22.63 28.31 19.09
C LEU A 88 -22.72 28.98 17.72
#